data_AF-A0AAD3AZX8-F1
#
_entry.id   AF-A0AAD3AZX8-F1
#
_cell.length_a   1.000
_cell.length_b   1.000
_cell.length_c   1.000
_cell.angle_alpha   90.00
_cell.angle_beta   90.00
_cell.angle_gamma   90.00
#
_symmetry.space_group_name_H-M   'P 1'
#
loop_
_entity.id
_entity.type
_entity.pdbx_description
1 polymer ?
#
loop_
_entity_poly.entity_id
_entity_poly.type
_entity_poly.pdbx_seq_one_letter_code
_entity_poly.pdbx_strand_id
1 'polypeptide(L)' 'MAIESGKSIYGGYYCKDTETGIHGYGNTLEDARFDLQNKLADHRSKKK' A
#
# COMPACT_ATOMS: atom_id res chain seq x y z
N MET A 1 -4.32 -11.15 6.32
CA MET A 1 -4.02 -9.91 5.58
C MET A 1 -2.76 -10.16 4.77
N ALA A 2 -2.92 -10.72 3.58
CA ALA A 2 -1.79 -10.93 2.68
C ALA A 2 -1.50 -9.58 2.01
N ILE A 3 -0.31 -9.03 2.28
CA ILE A 3 0.17 -7.83 1.61
C ILE A 3 1.25 -8.28 0.64
N GLU A 4 0.97 -8.08 -0.64
CA GLU A 4 1.97 -8.26 -1.70
C GLU A 4 2.88 -7.04 -1.71
N SER A 5 4.19 -7.27 -1.71
CA SER A 5 5.17 -6.19 -1.85
C SER A 5 6.18 -6.53 -2.92
N GLY A 6 6.62 -5.51 -3.65
CA GLY A 6 7.56 -5.67 -4.74
C GLY A 6 8.29 -4.39 -5.09
N LYS A 7 9.35 -4.55 -5.87
CA LYS A 7 10.08 -3.42 -6.45
C LYS A 7 9.52 -3.15 -7.85
N SER A 8 9.16 -1.90 -8.10
CA SER A 8 8.72 -1.43 -9.41
C SER A 8 9.91 -1.36 -10.38
N ILE A 9 9.65 -1.63 -11.65
CA ILE A 9 10.64 -1.47 -12.73
C ILE A 9 11.12 -0.01 -12.88
N TYR A 10 10.38 0.95 -12.32
CA TYR A 10 10.69 2.38 -12.34
C TYR A 10 11.53 2.86 -11.14
N GLY A 11 12.06 1.94 -10.34
CA GLY A 11 12.98 2.26 -9.24
C GLY A 11 12.33 2.54 -7.88
N GLY A 12 10.99 2.49 -7.80
CA GLY A 12 10.25 2.58 -6.53
C GLY A 12 9.86 1.22 -5.94
N TYR A 13 9.17 1.23 -4.81
CA TYR A 13 8.54 0.08 -4.17
C TYR A 13 7.03 0.25 -4.16
N TYR A 14 6.32 -0.87 -4.18
CA TYR A 14 4.87 -0.89 -4.00
C TYR A 14 4.50 -1.92 -2.93
N CYS A 15 3.38 -1.66 -2.27
CA CYS A 15 2.70 -2.61 -1.41
C CYS A 15 1.22 -2.62 -1.78
N LYS A 16 0.64 -3.80 -1.97
CA LYS A 16 -0.76 -3.98 -2.32
C LYS A 16 -1.44 -4.84 -1.27
N ASP A 17 -2.56 -4.36 -0.75
CA ASP A 17 -3.46 -5.20 0.00
C ASP A 17 -4.31 -6.03 -0.98
N THR A 18 -4.16 -7.36 -0.95
CA THR A 18 -4.81 -8.24 -1.94
C THR A 18 -6.31 -8.38 -1.72
N GLU A 19 -6.80 -8.02 -0.53
CA GLU A 19 -8.21 -8.13 -0.14
C GLU A 19 -9.02 -6.92 -0.62
N THR A 20 -8.48 -5.72 -0.42
CA THR A 20 -9.12 -4.45 -0.80
C THR A 20 -8.67 -3.92 -2.17
N GLY A 21 -7.53 -4.40 -2.69
CA GLY A 21 -6.92 -3.91 -3.92
C GLY A 21 -6.24 -2.55 -3.79
N ILE A 22 -6.11 -2.01 -2.57
CA ILE A 22 -5.48 -0.72 -2.31
C ILE A 22 -3.96 -0.84 -2.49
N HIS A 23 -3.37 0.15 -3.18
CA HIS A 23 -1.94 0.22 -3.44
C HIS A 23 -1.29 1.38 -2.69
N GLY A 24 -0.20 1.08 -1.99
CA GLY A 24 0.76 2.04 -1.48
C GLY A 24 2.03 2.07 -2.33
N TYR A 25 2.60 3.27 -2.48
CA TYR A 25 3.81 3.50 -3.28
C TYR A 25 4.83 4.30 -2.49
N GLY A 26 6.11 4.07 -2.77
CA GLY A 26 7.19 4.80 -2.09
C GLY A 26 8.55 4.60 -2.75
N ASN A 27 9.51 5.43 -2.36
CA ASN A 27 10.90 5.28 -2.79
C ASN A 27 11.60 4.14 -2.04
N THR A 28 11.10 3.81 -0.83
CA THR A 28 11.51 2.65 -0.04
C THR A 28 10.32 1.72 0.22
N LEU A 29 10.61 0.49 0.64
CA LEU A 29 9.58 -0.47 1.04
C LEU A 29 8.78 0.05 2.25
N GLU A 30 9.42 0.78 3.16
CA GLU A 30 8.77 1.37 4.34
C GLU A 30 7.80 2.49 3.94
N ASP A 31 8.21 3.38 3.03
CA ASP A 31 7.33 4.43 2.49
C ASP A 31 6.09 3.82 1.84
N ALA A 32 6.28 2.77 1.01
CA ALA A 32 5.18 2.09 0.33
C ALA A 32 4.20 1.43 1.33
N ARG A 33 4.72 0.89 2.44
CA ARG A 33 3.90 0.34 3.52
C ARG A 33 3.14 1.43 4.27
N PHE A 34 3.80 2.54 4.58
CA PHE A 34 3.18 3.66 5.29
C PHE A 34 2.05 4.28 4.47
N ASP A 35 2.27 4.51 3.17
CA ASP A 35 1.24 4.98 2.25
C ASP A 35 0.06 4.00 2.15
N LEU A 36 0.34 2.69 2.05
CA LEU A 36 -0.70 1.65 2.07
C LEU A 36 -1.53 1.69 3.36
N GLN A 37 -0.88 1.80 4.53
CA GLN A 37 -1.57 1.86 5.82
C GLN A 37 -2.47 3.08 5.95
N ASN A 38 -2.01 4.26 5.53
CA ASN A 38 -2.83 5.47 5.53
C ASN A 38 -4.06 5.33 4.63
N LYS A 39 -3.90 4.77 3.43
CA LYS A 39 -5.03 4.54 2.51
C LYS A 39 -6.01 3.50 3.06
N LEU A 40 -5.52 2.44 3.70
CA LEU A 40 -6.37 1.46 4.37
C LEU A 40 -7.15 2.08 5.55
N ALA A 41 -6.51 2.98 6.30
CA ALA A 41 -7.16 3.69 7.39
C ALA A 41 -8.27 4.64 6.88
N ASP A 42 -8.00 5.43 5.83
CA ASP A 42 -9.00 6.29 5.19
C ASP A 42 -10.18 5.47 4.62
N HIS A 43 -9.89 4.35 3.94
CA HIS A 43 -10.91 3.45 3.40
C HIS A 43 -11.80 2.85 4.49
N ARG A 44 -11.22 2.49 5.64
CA ARG A 44 -12.00 2.02 6.81
C ARG A 44 -12.82 3.15 7.44
N SER A 45 -12.30 4.39 7.44
CA SER A 45 -12.98 5.54 8.04
C SER A 45 -14.17 6.04 7.23
N LYS A 46 -14.20 5.83 5.91
CA LYS A 46 -15.28 6.29 5.01
C LYS A 46 -16.51 5.38 4.94
N LYS A 47 -16.52 4.21 5.59
CA LYS A 47 -17.69 3.31 5.67
C LYS A 47 -18.72 3.71 6.75
N LYS A 48 -18.71 4.97 7.21
CA LYS A 48 -19.67 5.50 8.19
C LYS A 48 -20.83 6.20 7.51
#